data_AF-A0A093XX84-F1
#
_entry.id   AF-A0A093XX84-F1
#
_cell.length_a   1.000
_cell.length_b   1.000
_cell.length_c   1.000
_cell.angle_alpha   90.00
_cell.angle_beta   90.00
_cell.angle_gamma   90.00
#
_symmetry.space_group_name_H-M   'P 1'
#
loop_
_entity.id
_entity.type
_entity.pdbx_description
1 polymer ?
#
loop_
_entity_poly.entity_id
_entity_poly.type
_entity_poly.pdbx_seq_one_letter_code
_entity_poly.pdbx_strand_id
1 'polypeptide(L)'
;LALASSPPSGLLALAILEKAASSPSDAALLATHPALIAQLIRTWLSSPAVAVGERATQLLAALLATDCATPSVRRDDGEVITFPAPSQKAGHGQGLLWRRIFGDKDIYTSIFAMCSAATPEDDADYLPERQRSLAQARLLRLLPSLAVLDLGTLSGTHLPDAEKSYGTSGKGLLHFAAVEMVDREDVLMHVTLLEFFGELVREVSGVVLGREEEAWLRGLVEEAGVKDQLVGGVLDAIVGEEGVTAELVELLRRLGIRGAGEP
;
A
#
# COMPACT_ATOMS: atom_id res chain seq x y z
N LEU A 1 5.81 25.15 -4.24
CA LEU A 1 4.50 24.66 -3.74
C LEU A 1 4.62 24.45 -2.22
N ALA A 2 3.60 24.84 -1.42
CA ALA A 2 3.66 24.79 0.04
C ALA A 2 4.00 23.40 0.62
N LEU A 3 3.62 22.33 -0.09
CA LEU A 3 3.94 20.93 0.23
C LEU A 3 5.46 20.66 0.32
N ALA A 4 6.26 21.30 -0.53
CA ALA A 4 7.72 21.13 -0.59
C ALA A 4 8.50 22.18 0.22
N SER A 5 7.80 23.00 1.00
CA SER A 5 8.40 24.11 1.73
C SER A 5 8.82 23.68 3.14
N SER A 6 8.78 24.59 4.12
CA SER A 6 9.07 24.27 5.52
C SER A 6 8.09 23.22 6.07
N PRO A 7 8.49 22.39 7.07
CA PRO A 7 7.60 21.38 7.64
C PRO A 7 6.24 21.93 8.13
N PRO A 8 6.15 23.10 8.81
CA PRO A 8 4.85 23.69 9.16
C PRO A 8 3.98 24.02 7.95
N SER A 9 4.57 24.57 6.88
CA SER A 9 3.86 24.86 5.63
C SER A 9 3.37 23.60 4.93
N GLY A 10 4.20 22.54 4.93
CA GLY A 10 3.83 21.23 4.40
C GLY A 10 2.66 20.61 5.16
N LEU A 11 2.71 20.63 6.50
CA LEU A 11 1.62 20.14 7.35
C LEU A 11 0.32 20.91 7.14
N LEU A 12 0.39 22.24 7.02
CA LEU A 12 -0.78 23.05 6.70
C LEU A 12 -1.36 22.70 5.32
N ALA A 13 -0.50 22.52 4.32
CA ALA A 13 -0.94 22.12 2.99
C ALA A 13 -1.63 20.73 3.01
N LEU A 14 -1.07 19.76 3.73
CA LEU A 14 -1.69 18.43 3.91
C LEU A 14 -3.04 18.52 4.64
N ALA A 15 -3.14 19.36 5.68
CA ALA A 15 -4.40 19.58 6.40
C ALA A 15 -5.49 20.24 5.53
N ILE A 16 -5.10 21.10 4.58
CA ILE A 16 -6.03 21.66 3.59
C ILE A 16 -6.49 20.57 2.62
N LEU A 17 -5.57 19.75 2.10
CA LEU A 17 -5.90 18.65 1.18
C LEU A 17 -6.78 17.58 1.82
N GLU A 18 -6.68 17.37 3.14
CA GLU A 18 -7.56 16.46 3.88
C GLU A 18 -9.04 16.82 3.75
N LYS A 19 -9.38 18.09 3.51
CA LYS A 19 -10.77 18.49 3.24
C LYS A 19 -11.32 17.81 1.98
N ALA A 20 -10.48 17.58 0.98
CA ALA A 20 -10.90 16.86 -0.22
C ALA A 20 -11.14 15.37 0.03
N ALA A 21 -10.54 14.78 1.07
CA ALA A 21 -10.81 13.40 1.46
C ALA A 21 -12.20 13.20 2.08
N SER A 22 -12.93 14.28 2.37
CA SER A 22 -14.28 14.21 2.97
C SER A 22 -15.40 14.00 1.94
N SER A 23 -15.12 14.13 0.63
CA SER A 23 -16.11 13.97 -0.42
C SER A 23 -15.53 13.30 -1.67
N PRO A 24 -16.20 12.29 -2.25
CA PRO A 24 -15.81 11.72 -3.55
C PRO A 24 -15.68 12.75 -4.68
N SER A 25 -16.51 13.80 -4.67
CA SER A 25 -16.44 14.87 -5.68
C SER A 25 -15.13 15.66 -5.59
N ASP A 26 -14.65 15.89 -4.38
CA ASP A 26 -13.48 16.73 -4.13
C ASP A 26 -12.20 15.92 -4.36
N ALA A 27 -12.20 14.64 -4.00
CA ALA A 27 -11.15 13.69 -4.37
C ALA A 27 -11.04 13.55 -5.91
N ALA A 28 -12.17 13.45 -6.61
CA ALA A 28 -12.22 13.47 -8.08
C ALA A 28 -11.67 14.78 -8.67
N LEU A 29 -11.98 15.92 -8.05
CA LEU A 29 -11.45 17.23 -8.48
C LEU A 29 -9.93 17.30 -8.28
N LEU A 30 -9.39 16.75 -7.20
CA LEU A 30 -7.93 16.65 -7.01
C LEU A 30 -7.26 15.84 -8.12
N ALA A 31 -7.89 14.76 -8.59
CA ALA A 31 -7.35 13.92 -9.66
C ALA A 31 -7.19 14.68 -11.01
N THR A 32 -7.87 15.82 -11.17
CA THR A 32 -7.71 16.71 -12.34
C THR A 32 -6.43 17.57 -12.28
N HIS A 33 -5.70 17.56 -11.16
CA HIS A 33 -4.48 18.33 -10.93
C HIS A 33 -3.23 17.42 -10.84
N PRO A 34 -2.71 16.88 -11.96
CA PRO A 34 -1.61 15.90 -11.94
C PRO A 34 -0.34 16.41 -11.25
N ALA A 35 0.02 17.69 -11.44
CA ALA A 35 1.19 18.28 -10.80
C ALA A 35 1.07 18.32 -9.26
N LEU A 36 -0.15 18.48 -8.73
CA LEU A 36 -0.40 18.46 -7.29
C LEU A 36 -0.27 17.04 -6.73
N ILE A 37 -0.79 16.04 -7.45
CA ILE A 37 -0.67 14.63 -7.06
C ILE A 37 0.78 14.17 -7.13
N ALA A 38 1.51 14.50 -8.20
CA ALA A 38 2.94 14.22 -8.32
C ALA A 38 3.72 14.85 -7.14
N GLN A 39 3.41 16.10 -6.79
CA GLN A 39 4.04 16.75 -5.64
C GLN A 39 3.64 16.10 -4.31
N LEU A 40 2.39 15.63 -4.16
CA LEU A 40 1.95 14.91 -2.97
C LEU A 40 2.72 13.60 -2.80
N ILE A 41 2.87 12.81 -3.88
CA ILE A 41 3.65 11.55 -3.86
C ILE A 41 5.11 11.82 -3.52
N ARG A 42 5.74 12.84 -4.13
CA ARG A 42 7.11 13.24 -3.77
C ARG A 42 7.20 13.67 -2.32
N THR A 43 6.28 14.51 -1.84
CA THR A 43 6.27 14.98 -0.43
C THR A 43 6.08 13.81 0.55
N TRP A 44 5.24 12.85 0.19
CA TRP A 44 5.00 11.65 0.97
C TRP A 44 6.27 10.80 1.10
N LEU A 45 6.94 10.51 -0.01
CA LEU A 45 8.08 9.58 -0.02
C LEU A 45 9.41 10.25 0.35
N SER A 46 9.68 11.47 -0.13
CA SER A 46 11.00 12.13 0.02
C SER A 46 11.14 13.10 1.19
N SER A 47 10.05 13.41 1.92
CA SER A 47 10.15 14.38 3.02
C SER A 47 11.04 13.88 4.15
N PRO A 48 12.06 14.65 4.59
CA PRO A 48 12.91 14.27 5.71
C PRO A 48 12.19 14.41 7.06
N ALA A 49 11.10 15.19 7.13
CA ALA A 49 10.32 15.38 8.33
C ALA A 49 9.32 14.22 8.51
N VAL A 50 9.56 13.36 9.50
CA VAL A 50 8.73 12.17 9.78
C VAL A 50 7.24 12.53 9.89
N ALA A 51 6.90 13.61 10.60
CA ALA A 51 5.51 14.05 10.78
C ALA A 51 4.83 14.41 9.45
N VAL A 52 5.56 14.97 8.48
CA VAL A 52 5.02 15.30 7.15
C VAL A 52 4.74 14.03 6.36
N GLY A 53 5.69 13.10 6.33
CA GLY A 53 5.53 11.82 5.63
C GLY A 53 4.42 10.95 6.23
N GLU A 54 4.32 10.90 7.55
CA GLU A 54 3.25 10.18 8.26
C GLU A 54 1.88 10.78 7.95
N ARG A 55 1.77 12.12 8.02
CA ARG A 55 0.53 12.81 7.69
C ARG A 55 0.12 12.63 6.22
N ALA A 56 1.09 12.61 5.32
CA ALA A 56 0.85 12.33 3.91
C ALA A 56 0.40 10.89 3.66
N THR A 57 0.94 9.91 4.42
CA THR A 57 0.51 8.50 4.38
C THR A 57 -0.97 8.39 4.74
N GLN A 58 -1.38 9.00 5.86
CA GLN A 58 -2.78 9.00 6.32
C GLN A 58 -3.70 9.71 5.32
N LEU A 59 -3.26 10.84 4.76
CA LEU A 59 -4.02 11.57 3.75
C LEU A 59 -4.23 10.73 2.48
N LEU A 60 -3.20 10.05 1.98
CA LEU A 60 -3.29 9.20 0.79
C LEU A 60 -4.24 8.04 1.02
N ALA A 61 -4.15 7.37 2.18
CA ALA A 61 -5.09 6.32 2.57
C ALA A 61 -6.55 6.82 2.55
N ALA A 62 -6.80 7.98 3.19
CA ALA A 62 -8.14 8.57 3.24
C ALA A 62 -8.66 8.99 1.86
N LEU A 63 -7.82 9.63 1.04
CA LEU A 63 -8.19 10.06 -0.31
C LEU A 63 -8.53 8.86 -1.21
N LEU A 64 -7.71 7.81 -1.20
CA LEU A 64 -7.92 6.62 -2.00
C LEU A 64 -9.11 5.79 -1.49
N ALA A 65 -9.35 5.73 -0.19
CA ALA A 65 -10.57 5.14 0.37
C ALA A 65 -11.83 5.88 -0.11
N THR A 66 -11.83 7.22 -0.05
CA THR A 66 -12.96 8.05 -0.48
C THR A 66 -13.21 7.99 -2.00
N ASP A 67 -12.15 7.89 -2.81
CA ASP A 67 -12.27 7.82 -4.28
C ASP A 67 -12.44 6.38 -4.81
N CYS A 68 -12.32 5.34 -3.97
CA CYS A 68 -12.43 3.96 -4.42
C CYS A 68 -13.78 3.70 -5.14
N ALA A 69 -13.73 3.26 -6.40
CA ALA A 69 -14.92 3.00 -7.22
C ALA A 69 -15.57 1.65 -6.90
N THR A 70 -14.76 0.70 -6.44
CA THR A 70 -15.14 -0.70 -6.16
C THR A 70 -14.73 -1.03 -4.72
N PRO A 71 -15.45 -0.53 -3.71
CA PRO A 71 -15.13 -0.87 -2.33
C PRO A 71 -15.29 -2.38 -2.14
N SER A 72 -14.27 -3.00 -1.55
CA SER A 72 -14.31 -4.40 -1.16
C SER A 72 -15.43 -4.68 -0.17
N VAL A 73 -15.87 -5.92 -0.20
CA VAL A 73 -16.96 -6.39 0.65
C VAL A 73 -16.36 -6.87 1.97
N ARG A 74 -16.69 -6.20 3.09
CA ARG A 74 -16.21 -6.64 4.41
C ARG A 74 -17.02 -7.82 4.92
N ARG A 75 -16.35 -8.69 5.67
CA ARG A 75 -17.00 -9.71 6.48
C ARG A 75 -17.34 -9.06 7.82
N ASP A 76 -18.63 -8.95 8.14
CA ASP A 76 -19.08 -8.69 9.52
C ASP A 76 -19.78 -9.95 10.03
N ASP A 77 -19.84 -10.13 11.35
CA ASP A 77 -20.25 -11.32 12.13
C ASP A 77 -21.49 -12.11 11.60
N GLY A 78 -21.35 -12.76 10.44
CA GLY A 78 -22.40 -13.56 9.79
C GLY A 78 -23.19 -12.90 8.65
N GLU A 79 -22.90 -11.65 8.24
CA GLU A 79 -23.53 -11.03 7.08
C GLU A 79 -22.55 -10.24 6.21
N VAL A 80 -22.72 -10.35 4.89
CA VAL A 80 -21.88 -9.71 3.87
C VAL A 80 -22.24 -8.23 3.82
N ILE A 81 -21.48 -7.37 4.51
CA ILE A 81 -21.76 -5.93 4.58
C ILE A 81 -20.77 -5.17 3.69
N THR A 82 -21.27 -4.55 2.63
CA THR A 82 -20.56 -3.50 1.90
C THR A 82 -20.41 -2.26 2.80
N PHE A 83 -19.19 -1.73 2.97
CA PHE A 83 -18.98 -0.58 3.86
C PHE A 83 -19.09 0.78 3.15
N PRO A 84 -19.62 1.80 3.85
CA PRO A 84 -20.49 1.70 5.03
C PRO A 84 -21.94 1.46 4.59
N ALA A 85 -22.82 1.05 5.51
CA ALA A 85 -24.25 1.37 5.36
C ALA A 85 -24.29 2.86 5.00
N PRO A 86 -24.85 3.23 3.84
CA PRO A 86 -24.66 4.58 3.37
C PRO A 86 -25.26 5.47 4.45
N SER A 87 -24.47 6.43 4.96
CA SER A 87 -25.08 7.75 5.02
C SER A 87 -25.66 7.92 3.62
N GLN A 88 -26.99 7.88 3.49
CA GLN A 88 -27.75 7.72 2.24
C GLN A 88 -27.49 8.83 1.19
N LYS A 89 -26.34 9.52 1.25
CA LYS A 89 -25.96 10.73 0.55
C LYS A 89 -24.53 10.75 0.00
N ALA A 90 -23.63 9.82 0.35
CA ALA A 90 -22.30 9.75 -0.28
C ALA A 90 -22.29 8.62 -1.31
N GLY A 91 -22.27 8.98 -2.60
CA GLY A 91 -22.10 8.00 -3.67
C GLY A 91 -20.74 7.31 -3.60
N HIS A 92 -20.60 6.18 -4.28
CA HIS A 92 -19.31 5.50 -4.49
C HIS A 92 -18.30 6.46 -5.14
N GLY A 93 -17.01 6.27 -4.86
CA GLY A 93 -15.93 7.00 -5.51
C GLY A 93 -15.89 6.80 -7.03
N GLN A 94 -15.14 7.65 -7.73
CA GLN A 94 -15.05 7.59 -9.21
C GLN A 94 -13.78 6.86 -9.69
N GLY A 95 -12.90 6.45 -8.77
CA GLY A 95 -11.60 5.85 -9.06
C GLY A 95 -10.70 6.74 -9.92
N LEU A 96 -10.94 8.06 -9.94
CA LEU A 96 -10.17 8.99 -10.76
C LEU A 96 -8.78 9.22 -10.17
N LEU A 97 -8.68 9.28 -8.85
CA LEU A 97 -7.42 9.42 -8.13
C LEU A 97 -6.62 8.12 -8.18
N TRP A 98 -7.29 6.96 -8.06
CA TRP A 98 -6.65 5.65 -8.31
C TRP A 98 -6.02 5.60 -9.70
N ARG A 99 -6.78 5.92 -10.75
CA ARG A 99 -6.27 5.98 -12.12
C ARG A 99 -5.17 7.02 -12.30
N ARG A 100 -5.21 8.14 -11.57
CA ARG A 100 -4.16 9.15 -11.62
C ARG A 100 -2.87 8.66 -10.97
N ILE A 101 -2.92 7.94 -9.85
CA ILE A 101 -1.70 7.51 -9.15
C ILE A 101 -1.09 6.27 -9.81
N PHE A 102 -1.92 5.30 -10.22
CA PHE A 102 -1.45 4.00 -10.72
C PHE A 102 -1.41 3.92 -12.26
N GLY A 103 -2.18 4.76 -12.97
CA GLY A 103 -2.23 4.76 -14.44
C GLY A 103 -1.40 5.86 -15.10
N ASP A 104 -1.04 6.93 -14.38
CA ASP A 104 -0.16 7.97 -14.89
C ASP A 104 1.29 7.53 -14.76
N LYS A 105 1.98 7.39 -15.89
CA LYS A 105 3.34 6.83 -15.94
C LYS A 105 4.28 7.57 -15.01
N ASP A 106 4.33 8.90 -15.09
CA ASP A 106 5.33 9.68 -14.36
C ASP A 106 5.11 9.58 -12.85
N ILE A 107 3.85 9.58 -12.40
CA ILE A 107 3.50 9.46 -10.98
C ILE A 107 3.78 8.06 -10.46
N TYR A 108 3.36 7.03 -11.21
CA TYR A 108 3.54 5.64 -10.80
C TYR A 108 5.02 5.26 -10.75
N THR A 109 5.80 5.62 -11.77
CA THR A 109 7.24 5.33 -11.81
C THR A 109 8.03 6.06 -10.73
N SER A 110 7.61 7.27 -10.34
CA SER A 110 8.24 7.99 -9.21
C SER A 110 8.20 7.18 -7.91
N ILE A 111 7.17 6.35 -7.68
CA ILE A 111 7.10 5.49 -6.49
C ILE A 111 8.23 4.45 -6.51
N PHE A 112 8.44 3.79 -7.65
CA PHE A 112 9.54 2.83 -7.83
C PHE A 112 10.91 3.51 -7.74
N ALA A 113 11.07 4.67 -8.39
CA ALA A 113 12.31 5.42 -8.39
C ALA A 113 12.76 5.79 -6.96
N MET A 114 11.85 6.32 -6.14
CA MET A 114 12.17 6.70 -4.76
C MET A 114 12.38 5.49 -3.81
N CYS A 115 11.86 4.31 -4.16
CA CYS A 115 11.93 3.13 -3.30
C CYS A 115 12.94 2.07 -3.76
N SER A 116 13.46 2.14 -4.99
CA SER A 116 14.39 1.16 -5.54
C SER A 116 15.85 1.51 -5.29
N ALA A 117 16.66 0.49 -5.00
CA ALA A 117 18.12 0.62 -4.93
C ALA A 117 18.77 0.75 -6.32
N ALA A 118 18.07 0.35 -7.38
CA ALA A 118 18.57 0.40 -8.75
C ALA A 118 18.42 1.78 -9.42
N THR A 119 17.79 2.73 -8.73
CA THR A 119 17.56 4.08 -9.26
C THR A 119 18.90 4.82 -9.45
N PRO A 120 19.21 5.31 -10.65
CA PRO A 120 20.42 6.08 -10.92
C PRO A 120 20.50 7.38 -10.10
N GLU A 121 21.70 7.81 -9.71
CA GLU A 121 21.88 9.04 -8.92
C GLU A 121 21.48 10.33 -9.66
N ASP A 122 21.47 10.29 -11.00
CA ASP A 122 21.05 11.39 -11.87
C ASP A 122 19.53 11.44 -12.10
N ASP A 123 18.77 10.45 -11.61
CA ASP A 123 17.32 10.46 -11.64
C ASP A 123 16.77 11.56 -10.69
N ALA A 124 15.75 12.29 -11.15
CA ALA A 124 15.13 13.37 -10.37
C ALA A 124 14.42 12.87 -9.10
N ASP A 125 14.11 11.58 -9.02
CA ASP A 125 13.51 10.89 -7.88
C ASP A 125 14.51 10.04 -7.08
N TYR A 126 15.81 10.18 -7.35
CA TYR A 126 16.84 9.51 -6.57
C TYR A 126 16.79 9.94 -5.10
N LEU A 127 16.80 8.95 -4.20
CA LEU A 127 16.92 9.15 -2.75
C LEU A 127 18.18 8.45 -2.22
N PRO A 128 19.00 9.15 -1.41
CA PRO A 128 20.07 8.50 -0.64
C PRO A 128 19.51 7.40 0.25
N GLU A 129 20.32 6.37 0.53
CA GLU A 129 19.95 5.16 1.28
C GLU A 129 19.03 5.43 2.48
N ARG A 130 19.42 6.32 3.40
CA ARG A 130 18.61 6.66 4.58
C ARG A 130 17.22 7.21 4.23
N GLN A 131 17.11 8.06 3.21
CA GLN A 131 15.81 8.60 2.78
C GLN A 131 15.00 7.56 2.04
N ARG A 132 15.65 6.69 1.27
CA ARG A 132 15.02 5.55 0.62
C ARG A 132 14.42 4.58 1.63
N SER A 133 15.13 4.21 2.70
CA SER A 133 14.55 3.35 3.77
C SER A 133 13.31 3.99 4.41
N LEU A 134 13.30 5.33 4.59
CA LEU A 134 12.09 6.04 5.06
C LEU A 134 10.95 5.98 4.04
N ALA A 135 11.23 6.14 2.75
CA ALA A 135 10.24 6.03 1.68
C ALA A 135 9.65 4.61 1.60
N GLN A 136 10.51 3.59 1.65
CA GLN A 136 10.14 2.17 1.67
C GLN A 136 9.24 1.86 2.87
N ALA A 137 9.61 2.29 4.08
CA ALA A 137 8.80 2.08 5.28
C ALA A 137 7.41 2.75 5.17
N ARG A 138 7.32 3.94 4.57
CA ARG A 138 6.03 4.62 4.34
C ARG A 138 5.17 3.88 3.32
N LEU A 139 5.78 3.36 2.26
CA LEU A 139 5.07 2.55 1.27
C LEU A 139 4.51 1.27 1.92
N LEU A 140 5.33 0.56 2.70
CA LEU A 140 4.91 -0.64 3.44
C LEU A 140 3.73 -0.37 4.39
N ARG A 141 3.69 0.78 5.07
CA ARG A 141 2.56 1.15 5.94
C ARG A 141 1.27 1.48 5.19
N LEU A 142 1.37 2.00 3.97
CA LEU A 142 0.19 2.39 3.19
C LEU A 142 -0.48 1.17 2.55
N LEU A 143 0.32 0.25 2.01
CA LEU A 143 -0.15 -0.82 1.13
C LEU A 143 -1.21 -1.76 1.75
N PRO A 144 -1.12 -2.21 3.02
CA PRO A 144 -2.15 -3.07 3.61
C PRO A 144 -3.55 -2.44 3.55
N SER A 145 -3.66 -1.15 3.88
CA SER A 145 -4.93 -0.43 3.86
C SER A 145 -5.49 -0.26 2.44
N LEU A 146 -4.61 -0.14 1.43
CA LEU A 146 -5.02 -0.04 0.03
C LEU A 146 -5.36 -1.41 -0.58
N ALA A 147 -4.69 -2.47 -0.14
CA ALA A 147 -4.94 -3.85 -0.57
C ALA A 147 -6.35 -4.31 -0.21
N VAL A 148 -6.87 -3.83 0.93
CA VAL A 148 -8.27 -4.00 1.29
C VAL A 148 -9.19 -3.34 0.28
N LEU A 149 -8.85 -2.18 -0.28
CA LEU A 149 -9.73 -1.41 -1.18
C LEU A 149 -9.75 -1.97 -2.60
N ASP A 150 -8.58 -2.23 -3.17
CA ASP A 150 -8.44 -2.71 -4.55
C ASP A 150 -7.11 -3.46 -4.71
N LEU A 151 -7.11 -4.73 -4.29
CA LEU A 151 -5.94 -5.60 -4.44
C LEU A 151 -5.58 -5.80 -5.92
N GLY A 152 -6.57 -5.84 -6.81
CA GLY A 152 -6.39 -6.00 -8.25
C GLY A 152 -5.52 -4.89 -8.85
N THR A 153 -5.77 -3.63 -8.50
CA THR A 153 -4.94 -2.51 -8.96
C THR A 153 -3.52 -2.59 -8.40
N LEU A 154 -3.31 -3.01 -7.15
CA LEU A 154 -1.96 -3.07 -6.56
C LEU A 154 -1.12 -4.27 -7.01
N SER A 155 -1.78 -5.38 -7.32
CA SER A 155 -1.18 -6.62 -7.85
C SER A 155 -1.00 -6.61 -9.36
N GLY A 156 -1.76 -5.76 -10.05
CA GLY A 156 -1.69 -5.60 -11.49
C GLY A 156 -0.42 -4.90 -11.94
N THR A 157 0.16 -5.38 -13.04
CA THR A 157 1.22 -4.70 -13.75
C THR A 157 0.62 -3.63 -14.65
N HIS A 158 0.90 -2.35 -14.38
CA HIS A 158 0.37 -1.25 -15.20
C HIS A 158 1.35 -0.87 -16.31
N LEU A 159 2.65 -0.90 -16.01
CA LEU A 159 3.70 -0.40 -16.90
C LEU A 159 4.95 -1.30 -16.83
N PRO A 160 4.91 -2.52 -17.39
CA PRO A 160 5.91 -3.57 -17.16
C PRO A 160 7.35 -3.13 -17.49
N ASP A 161 7.53 -2.40 -18.59
CA ASP A 161 8.86 -1.97 -19.02
C ASP A 161 9.42 -0.88 -18.10
N ALA A 162 8.55 -0.02 -17.56
CA ALA A 162 8.94 1.03 -16.63
C ALA A 162 9.16 0.48 -15.20
N GLU A 163 8.42 -0.53 -14.79
CA GLU A 163 8.68 -1.24 -13.53
C GLU A 163 10.04 -1.94 -13.59
N LYS A 164 10.35 -2.63 -14.70
CA LYS A 164 11.62 -3.35 -14.89
C LYS A 164 12.85 -2.44 -14.91
N SER A 165 12.73 -1.18 -15.35
CA SER A 165 13.86 -0.25 -15.33
C SER A 165 14.37 0.06 -13.91
N TYR A 166 13.56 -0.20 -12.88
CA TYR A 166 13.96 -0.07 -11.47
C TYR A 166 14.34 -1.40 -10.82
N GLY A 167 14.74 -2.41 -11.62
CA GLY A 167 15.25 -3.68 -11.13
C GLY A 167 14.18 -4.66 -10.64
N THR A 168 12.92 -4.42 -10.99
CA THR A 168 11.77 -5.25 -10.55
C THR A 168 11.40 -6.30 -11.60
N SER A 169 10.65 -7.33 -11.20
CA SER A 169 10.14 -8.34 -12.13
C SER A 169 8.94 -7.86 -12.97
N GLY A 170 8.41 -6.67 -12.68
CA GLY A 170 7.24 -6.12 -13.37
C GLY A 170 5.94 -6.81 -12.99
N LYS A 171 5.80 -7.23 -11.73
CA LYS A 171 4.63 -7.93 -11.17
C LYS A 171 3.74 -7.00 -10.33
N GLY A 172 3.78 -5.69 -10.58
CA GLY A 172 3.00 -4.69 -9.86
C GLY A 172 3.64 -4.20 -8.56
N LEU A 173 3.06 -3.12 -8.02
CA LEU A 173 3.60 -2.39 -6.88
C LEU A 173 3.64 -3.22 -5.59
N LEU A 174 2.61 -4.02 -5.33
CA LEU A 174 2.53 -4.82 -4.11
C LEU A 174 3.57 -5.96 -4.11
N HIS A 175 3.82 -6.58 -5.27
CA HIS A 175 4.89 -7.58 -5.41
C HIS A 175 6.25 -6.94 -5.19
N PHE A 176 6.52 -5.80 -5.84
CA PHE A 176 7.76 -5.06 -5.66
C PHE A 176 8.03 -4.78 -4.17
N ALA A 177 7.05 -4.20 -3.46
CA ALA A 177 7.22 -3.84 -2.06
C ALA A 177 7.46 -5.06 -1.15
N ALA A 178 6.74 -6.16 -1.39
CA ALA A 178 6.78 -7.36 -0.57
C ALA A 178 8.02 -8.24 -0.82
N VAL A 179 8.59 -8.20 -2.01
CA VAL A 179 9.54 -9.22 -2.47
C VAL A 179 10.90 -8.67 -2.92
N GLU A 180 10.91 -7.48 -3.52
CA GLU A 180 12.06 -6.97 -4.29
C GLU A 180 12.61 -5.63 -3.79
N MET A 181 11.81 -4.87 -3.05
CA MET A 181 12.14 -3.50 -2.62
C MET A 181 13.13 -3.45 -1.45
N VAL A 182 12.94 -4.33 -0.47
CA VAL A 182 13.66 -4.27 0.81
C VAL A 182 14.95 -5.07 0.74
N ASP A 183 16.06 -4.41 1.09
CA ASP A 183 17.31 -5.10 1.42
C ASP A 183 17.17 -5.74 2.81
N ARG A 184 17.31 -7.05 2.87
CA ARG A 184 17.13 -7.83 4.11
C ARG A 184 18.35 -7.77 5.03
N GLU A 185 19.49 -7.29 4.53
CA GLU A 185 20.68 -7.04 5.37
C GLU A 185 20.49 -5.78 6.25
N ASP A 186 19.62 -4.84 5.85
CA ASP A 186 19.13 -3.79 6.74
C ASP A 186 18.09 -4.38 7.71
N VAL A 187 18.55 -4.75 8.90
CA VAL A 187 17.74 -5.38 9.95
C VAL A 187 16.47 -4.58 10.28
N LEU A 188 16.52 -3.24 10.27
CA LEU A 188 15.35 -2.43 10.59
C LEU A 188 14.32 -2.48 9.47
N MET A 189 14.77 -2.43 8.22
CA MET A 189 13.87 -2.60 7.07
C MET A 189 13.33 -4.01 6.95
N HIS A 190 14.12 -5.02 7.32
CA HIS A 190 13.67 -6.41 7.37
C HIS A 190 12.55 -6.59 8.40
N VAL A 191 12.69 -6.06 9.62
CA VAL A 191 11.61 -6.06 10.63
C VAL A 191 10.37 -5.34 10.10
N THR A 192 10.54 -4.20 9.42
CA THR A 192 9.42 -3.46 8.81
C THR A 192 8.70 -4.29 7.74
N LEU A 193 9.43 -5.09 6.95
CA LEU A 193 8.85 -6.02 5.96
C LEU A 193 8.05 -7.14 6.63
N LEU A 194 8.55 -7.69 7.74
CA LEU A 194 7.85 -8.73 8.50
C LEU A 194 6.56 -8.18 9.13
N GLU A 195 6.60 -6.98 9.71
CA GLU A 195 5.42 -6.26 10.20
C GLU A 195 4.39 -6.05 9.09
N PHE A 196 4.85 -5.62 7.91
CA PHE A 196 4.00 -5.45 6.72
C PHE A 196 3.24 -6.73 6.34
N PHE A 197 3.89 -7.89 6.31
CA PHE A 197 3.18 -9.15 6.01
C PHE A 197 2.11 -9.45 7.05
N GLY A 198 2.41 -9.23 8.33
CA GLY A 198 1.45 -9.41 9.42
C GLY A 198 0.27 -8.43 9.35
N GLU A 199 0.50 -7.18 8.96
CA GLU A 199 -0.57 -6.19 8.74
C GLU A 199 -1.40 -6.53 7.50
N LEU A 200 -0.75 -6.90 6.40
CA LEU A 200 -1.41 -7.23 5.13
C LEU A 200 -2.44 -8.35 5.30
N VAL A 201 -2.05 -9.48 5.93
CA VAL A 201 -2.96 -10.61 6.11
C VAL A 201 -4.10 -10.28 7.07
N ARG A 202 -3.83 -9.49 8.12
CA ARG A 202 -4.86 -9.04 9.08
C ARG A 202 -5.90 -8.18 8.40
N GLU A 203 -5.47 -7.15 7.68
CA GLU A 203 -6.35 -6.23 6.96
C GLU A 203 -7.16 -6.97 5.88
N VAL A 204 -6.50 -7.80 5.06
CA VAL A 204 -7.15 -8.53 3.97
C VAL A 204 -8.09 -9.65 4.47
N SER A 205 -7.85 -10.24 5.65
CA SER A 205 -8.77 -11.23 6.23
C SER A 205 -10.18 -10.67 6.49
N GLY A 206 -10.28 -9.36 6.71
CA GLY A 206 -11.54 -8.65 6.91
C GLY A 206 -12.40 -8.49 5.65
N VAL A 207 -11.89 -8.86 4.47
CA VAL A 207 -12.62 -8.69 3.18
C VAL A 207 -12.76 -9.97 2.38
N VAL A 208 -13.84 -10.04 1.61
CA VAL A 208 -14.09 -11.13 0.67
C VAL A 208 -13.20 -10.97 -0.56
N LEU A 209 -12.17 -11.80 -0.64
CA LEU A 209 -11.32 -11.92 -1.83
C LEU A 209 -12.01 -12.76 -2.92
N GLY A 210 -11.83 -12.32 -4.17
CA GLY A 210 -12.06 -13.15 -5.33
C GLY A 210 -11.06 -14.31 -5.45
N ARG A 211 -11.36 -15.30 -6.28
CA ARG A 211 -10.46 -16.47 -6.47
C ARG A 211 -9.09 -16.07 -7.03
N GLU A 212 -9.05 -15.13 -7.96
CA GLU A 212 -7.80 -14.66 -8.57
C GLU A 212 -6.95 -13.88 -7.56
N GLU A 213 -7.59 -13.03 -6.77
CA GLU A 213 -6.97 -12.27 -5.68
C GLU A 213 -6.37 -13.17 -4.60
N GLU A 214 -7.13 -14.18 -4.14
CA GLU A 214 -6.64 -15.15 -3.17
C GLU A 214 -5.49 -16.00 -3.73
N ALA A 215 -5.58 -16.43 -5.00
CA ALA A 215 -4.51 -17.17 -5.65
C ALA A 215 -3.23 -16.32 -5.83
N TRP A 216 -3.39 -15.04 -6.16
CA TRP A 216 -2.27 -14.11 -6.27
C TRP A 216 -1.61 -13.87 -4.91
N LEU A 217 -2.40 -13.62 -3.86
CA LEU A 217 -1.88 -13.39 -2.50
C LEU A 217 -1.15 -14.62 -1.98
N ARG A 218 -1.66 -15.82 -2.25
CA ARG A 218 -0.98 -17.09 -1.95
C ARG A 218 0.38 -17.16 -2.65
N GLY A 219 0.42 -16.91 -3.96
CA GLY A 219 1.68 -16.91 -4.72
C GLY A 219 2.68 -15.88 -4.19
N LEU A 220 2.20 -14.71 -3.74
CA LEU A 220 3.04 -13.69 -3.12
C LEU A 220 3.68 -14.20 -1.82
N VAL A 221 2.87 -14.77 -0.91
CA VAL A 221 3.33 -15.30 0.38
C VAL A 221 4.29 -16.48 0.18
N GLU A 222 3.99 -17.37 -0.76
CA GLU A 222 4.88 -18.49 -1.12
C GLU A 222 6.24 -17.99 -1.64
N GLU A 223 6.25 -17.03 -2.59
CA GLU A 223 7.49 -16.47 -3.13
C GLU A 223 8.30 -15.74 -2.05
N ALA A 224 7.63 -14.97 -1.20
CA ALA A 224 8.25 -14.27 -0.09
C ALA A 224 8.85 -15.26 0.93
N GLY A 225 8.11 -16.29 1.31
CA GLY A 225 8.56 -17.34 2.24
C GLY A 225 9.75 -18.17 1.72
N VAL A 226 9.82 -18.40 0.40
CA VAL A 226 10.98 -19.05 -0.22
C VAL A 226 12.23 -18.17 -0.14
N LYS A 227 12.07 -16.85 -0.31
CA LYS A 227 13.18 -15.90 -0.20
C LYS A 227 13.57 -15.59 1.24
N ASP A 228 12.62 -15.72 2.16
CA ASP A 228 12.76 -15.32 3.55
C ASP A 228 11.90 -16.19 4.47
N GLN A 229 12.54 -17.15 5.15
CA GLN A 229 11.87 -18.08 6.04
C GLN A 229 11.21 -17.38 7.25
N LEU A 230 11.65 -16.17 7.63
CA LEU A 230 11.05 -15.44 8.74
C LEU A 230 9.64 -14.93 8.39
N VAL A 231 9.34 -14.71 7.11
CA VAL A 231 7.97 -14.34 6.68
C VAL A 231 6.99 -15.45 7.07
N GLY A 232 7.32 -16.71 6.74
CA GLY A 232 6.51 -17.86 7.14
C GLY A 232 6.39 -17.97 8.66
N GLY A 233 7.49 -17.82 9.39
CA GLY A 233 7.50 -17.88 10.85
C GLY A 233 6.63 -16.81 11.54
N VAL A 234 6.61 -15.58 11.01
CA VAL A 234 5.73 -14.51 11.53
C VAL A 234 4.27 -14.83 11.25
N LEU A 235 3.94 -15.31 10.05
CA LEU A 235 2.57 -15.69 9.71
C LEU A 235 2.08 -16.90 10.51
N ASP A 236 2.95 -17.88 10.78
CA ASP A 236 2.65 -19.01 11.66
C ASP A 236 2.44 -18.55 13.12
N ALA A 237 3.25 -17.60 13.60
CA ALA A 237 3.12 -17.06 14.95
C ALA A 237 1.76 -16.37 15.17
N ILE A 238 1.21 -15.70 14.14
CA ILE A 238 -0.12 -15.09 14.19
C ILE A 238 -1.19 -16.14 14.51
N VAL A 239 -1.09 -17.38 14.00
CA VAL A 239 -2.09 -18.42 14.29
C VAL A 239 -2.14 -18.77 15.78
N GLY A 240 -1.04 -18.61 16.50
CA GLY A 240 -0.92 -18.87 17.93
C GLY A 240 -1.24 -17.69 18.86
N GLU A 241 -1.53 -16.50 18.30
CA GLU A 241 -1.85 -15.30 19.10
C GLU A 241 -3.24 -15.42 19.77
N GLU A 242 -3.37 -14.97 21.02
CA GLU A 242 -4.67 -14.87 21.68
C GLU A 242 -5.51 -13.75 21.03
N GLY A 243 -6.78 -14.04 20.71
CA GLY A 243 -7.72 -13.05 20.15
C GLY A 243 -7.73 -12.94 18.62
N VAL A 244 -7.10 -13.87 17.91
CA VAL A 244 -7.11 -13.94 16.45
C VAL A 244 -8.50 -14.30 15.93
N THR A 245 -8.93 -13.62 14.87
CA THR A 245 -10.24 -13.86 14.23
C THR A 245 -10.26 -15.17 13.46
N ALA A 246 -11.43 -15.80 13.37
CA ALA A 246 -11.57 -17.05 12.62
C ALA A 246 -11.28 -16.85 11.12
N GLU A 247 -11.62 -15.68 10.59
CA GLU A 247 -11.37 -15.26 9.21
C GLU A 247 -9.87 -15.19 8.91
N LEU A 248 -9.07 -14.70 9.86
CA LEU A 248 -7.62 -14.63 9.70
C LEU A 248 -6.99 -16.01 9.71
N VAL A 249 -7.37 -16.88 10.65
CA VAL A 249 -6.88 -18.27 10.68
C VAL A 249 -7.23 -19.00 9.39
N GLU A 250 -8.46 -18.83 8.90
CA GLU A 250 -8.92 -19.45 7.67
C GLU A 250 -8.19 -18.92 6.43
N LEU A 251 -7.95 -17.60 6.35
CA LEU A 251 -7.12 -17.02 5.29
C LEU A 251 -5.70 -17.59 5.34
N LEU A 252 -5.05 -17.62 6.50
CA LEU A 252 -3.69 -18.14 6.66
C LEU A 252 -3.61 -19.62 6.23
N ARG A 253 -4.57 -20.45 6.65
CA ARG A 253 -4.67 -21.84 6.18
C ARG A 253 -4.78 -21.92 4.67
N ARG A 254 -5.63 -21.08 4.05
CA ARG A 254 -5.73 -21.01 2.59
C ARG A 254 -4.42 -20.57 1.98
N LEU A 255 -3.68 -19.63 2.54
CA LEU A 255 -2.36 -19.22 2.05
C LEU A 255 -1.26 -20.30 2.24
N GLY A 256 -1.59 -21.45 2.84
CA GLY A 256 -0.67 -22.56 3.03
C GLY A 256 0.15 -22.47 4.33
N ILE A 257 -0.17 -21.50 5.19
CA ILE A 257 0.44 -21.31 6.51
C ILE A 257 -0.23 -22.30 7.48
N ARG A 258 0.55 -23.23 8.01
CA ARG A 258 0.07 -24.27 8.93
C ARG A 258 0.64 -23.94 10.30
N GLY A 259 -0.22 -23.44 11.19
CA GLY A 259 0.17 -23.12 12.57
C GLY A 259 0.97 -24.26 13.20
N ALA A 260 1.96 -23.91 14.01
CA ALA A 260 2.90 -24.85 14.60
C ALA A 260 2.17 -26.00 15.34
N GLY A 261 2.03 -27.17 14.70
CA GLY A 261 1.45 -28.36 15.30
C GLY A 261 0.43 -29.16 14.48
N GLU A 262 0.00 -28.74 13.28
CA GLU A 262 -0.82 -29.58 12.40
C GLU A 262 0.05 -30.37 11.38
N PRO A 263 -0.06 -31.72 11.32
CA PRO A 263 0.71 -32.56 10.40
C PRO A 263 0.38 -32.36 8.90
#